data_AF-A0A9X9WEE3-F1
#
_entry.id   AF-A0A9X9WEE3-F1
#
_cell.length_a   1.000
_cell.length_b   1.000
_cell.length_c   1.000
_cell.angle_alpha   90.00
_cell.angle_beta   90.00
_cell.angle_gamma   90.00
#
_symmetry.space_group_name_H-M   'P 1'
#
loop_
_entity.id
_entity.type
_entity.pdbx_description
1 polymer ?
#
loop_
_entity_poly.entity_id
_entity_poly.type
_entity_poly.pdbx_seq_one_letter_code
_entity_poly.pdbx_strand_id
1 'polypeptide(L)'
;MRRYEPTAEQRRTVKTMAGFGVPHEDIATFLGIDAKTLRKHCREELDRGTTEANAKVAQSLFQMATQGKNVAAAIFWMKARAGWREKVEIKPVFDDPEQLTDAQLEAIARSGRVPARRIEVQIVDEADAAKEGR
;
A
#
# COMPACT_ATOMS: atom_id res chain seq x y z
N MET A 1 42.96 -9.32 -20.00
CA MET A 1 41.53 -9.42 -19.63
C MET A 1 40.77 -8.35 -20.39
N ARG A 2 39.81 -8.72 -21.25
CA ARG A 2 39.04 -7.75 -22.04
C ARG A 2 38.10 -6.98 -21.10
N ARG A 3 38.14 -5.65 -21.10
CA ARG A 3 37.23 -4.81 -20.30
C ARG A 3 35.83 -4.95 -20.90
N TYR A 4 34.84 -5.26 -20.06
CA TYR A 4 33.44 -5.22 -20.47
C TYR A 4 32.98 -3.77 -20.58
N GLU A 5 32.38 -3.41 -21.70
CA GLU A 5 31.84 -2.08 -21.97
C GLU A 5 30.41 -2.27 -22.49
N PRO A 6 29.37 -2.00 -21.66
CA PRO A 6 27.99 -2.22 -22.07
C PRO A 6 27.60 -1.21 -23.15
N THR A 7 26.94 -1.70 -24.19
CA THR A 7 26.40 -0.83 -25.25
C THR A 7 25.25 0.03 -24.73
N ALA A 8 24.91 1.11 -25.44
CA ALA A 8 23.76 1.94 -25.11
C ALA A 8 22.43 1.14 -25.10
N GLU A 9 22.32 0.09 -25.91
CA GLU A 9 21.18 -0.81 -25.90
C GLU A 9 21.16 -1.68 -24.64
N GLN A 10 22.29 -2.30 -24.27
CA GLN A 10 22.40 -3.07 -23.04
C GLN A 10 22.08 -2.21 -21.81
N ARG A 11 22.57 -0.97 -21.75
CA ARG A 11 22.23 -0.02 -20.69
C ARG A 11 20.73 0.24 -20.59
N ARG A 12 20.06 0.48 -21.72
CA ARG A 12 18.60 0.66 -21.77
C ARG A 12 17.86 -0.59 -21.29
N THR A 13 18.33 -1.78 -21.68
CA THR A 13 17.76 -3.04 -21.22
C THR A 13 17.91 -3.22 -19.70
N VAL A 14 19.12 -3.01 -19.15
CA VAL A 14 19.37 -3.09 -17.70
C VAL A 14 18.44 -2.15 -16.94
N LYS A 15 18.36 -0.89 -17.38
CA LYS A 15 17.53 0.14 -16.75
C LYS A 15 16.05 -0.25 -16.75
N THR A 16 15.58 -0.80 -17.86
CA THR A 16 14.18 -1.23 -18.01
C THR A 16 13.88 -2.41 -17.10
N MET A 17 14.71 -3.45 -17.12
CA MET A 17 14.54 -4.64 -16.28
C MET A 17 14.63 -4.31 -14.78
N ALA A 18 15.59 -3.46 -14.38
CA ALA A 18 15.68 -2.96 -13.01
C ALA A 18 14.46 -2.13 -12.62
N GLY A 19 13.92 -1.33 -13.55
CA GLY A 19 12.67 -0.60 -13.38
C GLY A 19 11.46 -1.49 -13.13
N PHE A 20 11.45 -2.69 -13.71
CA PHE A 20 10.41 -3.71 -13.45
C PHE A 20 10.65 -4.52 -12.17
N GLY A 21 11.75 -4.28 -11.46
CA GLY A 21 12.09 -5.00 -10.23
C GLY A 21 12.76 -6.36 -10.46
N VAL A 22 13.29 -6.63 -11.67
CA VAL A 22 14.01 -7.88 -11.94
C VAL A 22 15.29 -7.92 -11.09
N PRO A 23 15.59 -9.03 -10.39
CA PRO A 23 16.82 -9.18 -9.62
C PRO A 23 18.08 -8.99 -10.46
N HIS A 24 19.12 -8.36 -9.90
CA HIS A 24 20.36 -8.06 -10.63
C HIS A 24 21.05 -9.32 -11.17
N GLU A 25 20.95 -10.45 -10.47
CA GLU A 25 21.51 -11.74 -10.89
C GLU A 25 20.82 -12.28 -12.14
N ASP A 26 19.50 -12.09 -12.26
CA ASP A 26 18.72 -12.50 -13.44
C ASP A 26 19.00 -11.57 -14.63
N ILE A 27 19.18 -10.27 -14.38
CA ILE A 27 19.61 -9.31 -15.41
C ILE A 27 21.01 -9.66 -15.93
N ALA A 28 21.92 -10.04 -15.03
CA ALA A 28 23.28 -10.45 -15.39
C ALA A 28 23.27 -11.74 -16.22
N THR A 29 22.45 -12.72 -15.81
CA THR A 29 22.21 -13.97 -16.55
C THR A 29 21.65 -13.68 -17.94
N PHE A 30 20.66 -12.78 -18.06
CA PHE A 30 20.08 -12.38 -19.33
C PHE A 30 21.10 -11.77 -20.29
N LEU A 31 22.06 -10.99 -19.77
CA LEU A 31 23.14 -10.40 -20.56
C LEU A 31 24.34 -11.31 -20.78
N GLY A 32 24.36 -12.51 -20.17
CA GLY A 32 25.48 -13.44 -20.25
C GLY A 32 26.75 -12.92 -19.57
N ILE A 33 26.63 -12.13 -18.49
CA ILE A 33 27.75 -11.57 -17.75
C ILE A 33 27.67 -11.92 -16.27
N ASP A 34 28.81 -11.83 -15.58
CA ASP A 34 28.84 -11.94 -14.13
C ASP A 34 28.15 -10.74 -13.46
N ALA A 35 27.41 -10.97 -12.36
CA ALA A 35 26.67 -9.90 -11.70
C ALA A 35 27.54 -8.82 -11.07
N LYS A 36 28.79 -9.12 -10.69
CA LYS A 36 29.78 -8.10 -10.29
C LYS A 36 30.12 -7.19 -11.47
N THR A 37 30.21 -7.74 -12.68
CA THR A 37 30.41 -6.96 -13.92
C THR A 37 29.21 -6.07 -14.18
N LEU A 38 27.99 -6.60 -14.07
CA LEU A 38 26.76 -5.80 -14.19
C LEU A 38 26.75 -4.62 -13.21
N ARG A 39 26.94 -4.88 -11.92
CA ARG A 39 26.94 -3.84 -10.86
C ARG A 39 28.04 -2.81 -11.06
N LYS A 40 29.19 -3.20 -11.63
CA LYS A 40 30.32 -2.30 -11.88
C LYS A 40 30.08 -1.37 -13.05
N HIS A 41 29.47 -1.86 -14.13
CA HIS A 41 29.38 -1.12 -15.39
C HIS A 41 28.02 -0.46 -15.63
N CYS A 42 26.96 -0.93 -14.96
CA CYS A 42 25.58 -0.45 -15.13
C CYS A 42 24.92 0.02 -13.82
N ARG A 43 25.71 0.53 -12.86
CA ARG A 43 25.19 0.95 -11.53
C ARG A 43 24.11 2.02 -11.65
N GLU A 44 24.34 3.01 -12.50
CA GLU A 44 23.40 4.11 -12.71
C GLU A 44 22.05 3.60 -13.23
N GLU A 45 22.05 2.68 -14.18
CA GLU A 45 20.85 2.09 -14.75
C GLU A 45 20.06 1.29 -13.71
N LEU A 46 20.76 0.53 -12.87
CA LEU A 46 20.17 -0.22 -11.77
C LEU A 46 19.51 0.69 -10.72
N ASP A 47 20.16 1.82 -10.38
CA ASP A 47 19.63 2.78 -9.40
C ASP A 47 18.46 3.61 -9.94
N ARG A 48 18.56 4.05 -11.19
CA ARG A 48 17.57 4.95 -11.79
C ARG A 48 16.34 4.21 -12.31
N GLY A 49 16.50 2.94 -12.69
CA GLY A 49 15.44 2.14 -13.30
C GLY A 49 14.15 2.18 -12.48
N THR A 50 14.22 1.87 -11.19
CA THR A 50 13.05 1.82 -10.30
C THR A 50 12.38 3.18 -10.15
N THR A 51 13.17 4.23 -9.94
CA THR A 51 12.64 5.60 -9.78
C THR A 51 11.90 6.06 -11.03
N GLU A 52 12.47 5.83 -12.21
CA GLU A 52 11.85 6.23 -13.47
C GLU A 52 10.62 5.40 -13.82
N ALA A 53 10.63 4.10 -13.54
CA ALA A 53 9.47 3.23 -13.69
C ALA A 53 8.32 3.69 -12.79
N ASN A 54 8.60 3.97 -11.51
CA ASN A 54 7.61 4.49 -10.56
C ASN A 54 7.04 5.84 -11.02
N ALA A 55 7.88 6.75 -11.51
CA ALA A 55 7.44 8.04 -12.05
C ALA A 55 6.51 7.87 -13.25
N LYS A 56 6.82 6.95 -14.17
CA LYS A 56 5.99 6.66 -15.34
C LYS A 56 4.63 6.07 -14.95
N VAL A 57 4.62 5.14 -14.00
CA VAL A 57 3.36 4.58 -13.45
C VAL A 57 2.54 5.67 -12.76
N ALA A 58 3.18 6.52 -11.95
CA ALA A 58 2.52 7.64 -11.28
C ALA A 58 1.91 8.64 -12.29
N GLN A 59 2.62 8.95 -13.37
CA GLN A 59 2.11 9.82 -14.45
C GLN A 59 0.87 9.21 -15.12
N SER A 60 0.92 7.92 -15.46
CA SER A 60 -0.21 7.22 -16.07
C SER A 60 -1.42 7.17 -15.15
N LEU A 61 -1.20 6.86 -13.86
CA LEU A 61 -2.26 6.87 -12.84
C LEU A 61 -2.91 8.25 -12.72
N PHE A 62 -2.10 9.32 -12.68
CA PHE A 62 -2.61 10.69 -12.63
C PHE A 62 -3.45 11.06 -13.85
N GLN A 63 -3.03 10.66 -15.06
CA GLN A 63 -3.82 10.88 -16.28
C GLN A 63 -5.15 10.11 -16.26
N MET A 64 -5.15 8.86 -15.79
CA MET A 64 -6.39 8.09 -15.62
C MET A 64 -7.35 8.74 -14.63
N ALA A 65 -6.82 9.26 -13.52
CA ALA A 65 -7.59 9.94 -12.48
C ALA A 65 -8.18 11.29 -12.94
N THR A 66 -7.46 12.03 -13.80
CA THR A 66 -7.83 13.40 -14.17
C THR A 66 -8.56 13.52 -15.52
N GLN A 67 -8.24 12.65 -16.47
CA GLN A 67 -8.73 12.74 -17.86
C GLN A 67 -9.53 11.49 -18.27
N GLY A 68 -9.08 10.32 -17.81
CA GLY A 68 -9.66 9.02 -18.21
C GLY A 68 -11.03 8.70 -17.60
N LYS A 69 -11.60 9.59 -16.77
CA LYS A 69 -12.83 9.36 -15.98
C LYS A 69 -12.79 8.06 -15.16
N ASN A 70 -11.60 7.60 -14.77
CA ASN A 70 -11.43 6.39 -13.98
C ASN A 70 -11.56 6.73 -12.49
N VAL A 71 -12.75 6.48 -11.95
CA VAL A 71 -13.09 6.77 -10.55
C VAL A 71 -12.20 5.98 -9.57
N ALA A 72 -11.85 4.74 -9.87
CA ALA A 72 -10.98 3.93 -9.01
C ALA A 72 -9.57 4.52 -8.91
N ALA A 73 -9.00 5.01 -10.03
CA ALA A 73 -7.71 5.69 -10.04
C ALA A 73 -7.75 6.99 -9.21
N ALA A 74 -8.82 7.77 -9.33
CA ALA A 74 -9.01 8.98 -8.54
C ALA A 74 -9.13 8.68 -7.04
N ILE A 75 -9.96 7.71 -6.65
CA ILE A 75 -10.11 7.27 -5.25
C ILE A 75 -8.77 6.78 -4.70
N PHE A 76 -8.07 5.92 -5.43
CA PHE A 76 -6.76 5.43 -5.02
C PHE A 76 -5.77 6.58 -4.82
N TRP A 77 -5.71 7.55 -5.75
CA TRP A 77 -4.84 8.72 -5.61
C TRP A 77 -5.16 9.52 -4.35
N MET A 78 -6.45 9.80 -4.09
CA MET A 78 -6.86 10.58 -2.93
C MET A 78 -6.47 9.88 -1.62
N LYS A 79 -6.65 8.56 -1.53
CA LYS A 79 -6.29 7.78 -0.35
C LYS A 79 -4.78 7.60 -0.18
N ALA A 80 -4.10 7.08 -1.22
CA ALA A 80 -2.70 6.69 -1.13
C ALA A 80 -1.71 7.86 -1.20
N ARG A 81 -2.07 8.96 -1.87
CA ARG A 81 -1.15 10.09 -2.12
C ARG A 81 -1.62 11.42 -1.54
N ALA A 82 -2.92 11.74 -1.62
CA ALA A 82 -3.45 13.00 -1.07
C ALA A 82 -3.77 12.92 0.43
N GLY A 83 -3.63 11.73 1.04
CA GLY A 83 -3.79 11.54 2.48
C GLY A 83 -5.23 11.50 2.97
N TRP A 84 -6.21 11.33 2.08
CA TRP A 84 -7.59 11.14 2.48
C TRP A 84 -7.74 9.79 3.20
N ARG A 85 -8.52 9.80 4.27
CA ARG A 85 -8.86 8.61 5.05
C ARG A 85 -10.35 8.66 5.33
N GLU A 86 -10.96 7.48 5.44
CA GLU A 86 -12.34 7.35 5.88
C GLU A 86 -12.46 7.87 7.31
N LYS A 87 -13.55 8.60 7.57
CA LYS A 87 -13.92 8.95 8.94
C LYS A 87 -14.50 7.71 9.60
N VAL A 88 -13.74 7.09 10.51
CA VAL A 88 -14.24 5.99 11.33
C VAL A 88 -14.85 6.58 12.60
N GLU A 89 -16.16 6.55 12.73
CA GLU A 89 -16.85 6.92 13.96
C GLU A 89 -16.97 5.70 14.87
N ILE A 90 -16.22 5.69 15.98
CA ILE A 90 -16.32 4.65 17.00
C ILE A 90 -17.35 5.11 18.03
N LYS A 91 -18.59 4.62 17.91
CA LYS A 91 -19.59 4.81 18.96
C LYS A 91 -19.40 3.73 20.01
N PRO A 92 -19.13 4.07 21.28
CA PRO A 92 -19.17 3.09 22.34
C PRO A 92 -20.62 2.59 22.45
N VAL A 93 -20.85 1.33 22.09
CA VAL A 93 -22.05 0.63 22.53
C VAL A 93 -21.81 0.31 23.99
N PHE A 94 -22.42 1.10 24.87
CA PHE A 94 -22.59 0.68 26.25
C PHE A 94 -23.69 -0.39 26.23
N ASP A 95 -23.47 -1.49 26.94
CA ASP A 95 -24.61 -2.32 27.32
C ASP A 95 -25.56 -1.39 28.05
N ASP A 96 -26.81 -1.32 27.58
CA ASP A 96 -27.89 -0.83 28.42
C ASP A 96 -27.73 -1.50 29.80
N PRO A 97 -27.76 -0.77 30.93
CA PRO A 97 -27.68 -1.40 32.24
C PRO A 97 -28.69 -2.54 32.43
N GLU A 98 -29.81 -2.51 31.70
CA GLU A 98 -30.81 -3.58 31.65
C GLU A 98 -30.31 -4.88 30.98
N GLN A 99 -29.22 -4.84 30.20
CA GLN A 99 -28.60 -5.99 29.53
C GLN A 99 -27.42 -6.59 30.33
N LEU A 100 -27.03 -5.97 31.45
CA LEU A 100 -26.02 -6.51 32.34
C LEU A 100 -26.65 -7.53 33.29
N THR A 101 -26.00 -8.68 33.45
CA THR A 101 -26.42 -9.65 34.48
C THR A 101 -26.15 -9.10 35.88
N ASP A 102 -26.93 -9.53 36.86
CA ASP A 102 -26.76 -9.14 38.27
C ASP A 102 -25.33 -9.41 38.78
N ALA A 103 -24.73 -10.53 38.37
CA ALA A 103 -23.35 -10.88 38.72
C ALA A 103 -22.33 -9.86 38.18
N GLN A 104 -22.58 -9.31 36.99
CA GLN A 104 -21.72 -8.28 36.39
C GLN A 104 -21.91 -6.93 37.07
N LEU A 105 -23.15 -6.56 37.42
CA LEU A 105 -23.46 -5.35 38.17
C LEU A 105 -22.81 -5.36 39.56
N GLU A 106 -22.90 -6.48 40.28
CA GLU A 106 -22.26 -6.65 41.59
C GLU A 106 -20.72 -6.60 41.52
N ALA A 107 -20.12 -7.12 40.45
CA ALA A 107 -18.68 -7.03 40.24
C ALA A 107 -18.21 -5.59 40.01
N ILE A 108 -19.00 -4.77 39.31
CA ILE A 108 -18.73 -3.34 39.11
C ILE A 108 -18.89 -2.58 40.43
N ALA A 109 -19.97 -2.82 41.17
CA ALA A 109 -20.25 -2.16 42.45
C ALA A 109 -19.14 -2.41 43.48
N ARG A 110 -18.61 -3.64 43.55
CA ARG A 110 -17.52 -3.99 44.48
C ARG A 110 -16.17 -3.43 44.08
N SER A 111 -15.86 -3.40 42.78
CA SER A 111 -14.55 -2.95 42.29
C SER A 111 -14.48 -1.44 42.07
N GLY A 112 -15.62 -0.76 42.00
CA GLY A 112 -15.71 0.65 41.60
C GLY A 112 -15.24 0.91 40.18
N ARG A 113 -15.05 -0.14 39.36
CA ARG A 113 -14.44 -0.04 38.03
C ARG A 113 -15.18 -0.92 37.04
N VAL A 114 -15.55 -0.35 35.90
CA VAL A 114 -16.12 -1.13 34.79
C VAL A 114 -15.01 -2.03 34.22
N PRO A 115 -15.25 -3.35 34.02
CA PRO A 115 -14.23 -4.25 33.47
C PRO A 115 -13.80 -3.79 32.07
N ALA A 116 -12.49 -3.90 31.78
CA ALA A 116 -11.96 -3.58 30.46
C ALA A 116 -12.55 -4.54 29.42
N ARG A 117 -13.33 -4.02 28.48
CA ARG A 117 -13.93 -4.81 27.40
C ARG A 117 -13.12 -4.70 26.11
N ARG A 118 -13.07 -5.81 25.37
CA ARG A 118 -12.59 -5.84 24.00
C ARG A 118 -13.64 -5.14 23.13
N ILE A 119 -13.25 -4.06 22.48
CA ILE A 119 -14.09 -3.39 21.47
C ILE A 119 -13.88 -4.14 20.17
N GLU A 120 -14.93 -4.78 19.65
CA GLU A 120 -14.95 -5.25 18.27
C GLU A 120 -15.37 -4.08 17.38
N VAL A 121 -14.46 -3.62 16.53
CA VAL A 121 -14.73 -2.57 15.56
C VAL A 121 -15.25 -3.22 14.29
N GLN A 122 -16.52 -2.98 13.97
CA GLN A 122 -17.05 -3.29 12.65
C GLN A 122 -16.88 -2.06 11.75
N ILE A 123 -16.17 -2.24 10.63
CA ILE A 123 -16.11 -1.25 9.56
C ILE A 123 -17.40 -1.42 8.76
N VAL A 124 -18.34 -0.49 8.92
CA VAL A 124 -19.55 -0.40 8.09
C VAL A 124 -19.30 0.51 6.91
N ASP A 125 -19.57 0.02 5.70
CA ASP A 125 -19.59 0.85 4.51
C ASP A 125 -20.86 1.72 4.52
N GLU A 126 -20.76 2.98 4.09
CA GLU A 126 -21.85 3.97 4.18
C GLU A 126 -23.09 3.53 3.36
N ALA A 127 -22.88 2.67 2.35
CA ALA A 127 -23.94 2.06 1.55
C ALA A 127 -24.80 1.04 2.33
N ASP A 128 -24.26 0.41 3.37
CA ASP A 128 -24.98 -0.60 4.17
C ASP A 128 -25.78 0.04 5.31
N ALA A 129 -25.30 1.16 5.88
CA ALA A 129 -25.99 1.91 6.93
C ALA A 129 -27.36 2.48 6.47
N ALA A 130 -27.52 2.74 5.16
CA ALA A 130 -28.76 3.28 4.61
C ALA A 130 -29.90 2.25 4.50
N LYS A 131 -29.62 0.95 4.66
CA LYS A 131 -30.66 -0.11 4.53
C LYS A 131 -31.39 -0.42 5.84
N GLU A 132 -30.84 -0.03 6.99
CA GLU A 132 -31.37 -0.41 8.30
C GLU A 132 -32.32 0.64 8.91
N GLY A 133 -32.56 1.74 8.19
CA GLY A 133 -33.41 2.86 8.63
C GLY A 133 -34.82 2.89 8.04
N ARG A 134 -35.46 1.75 7.74
CA ARG A 134 -36.84 1.70 7.21
C ARG A 134 -37.75 0.76 7.99
#